data_AF-A0AA42FE68-F1
#
_entry.id   AF-A0AA42FE68-F1
#
_cell.length_a   1.000
_cell.length_b   1.000
_cell.length_c   1.000
_cell.angle_alpha   90.00
_cell.angle_beta   90.00
_cell.angle_gamma   90.00
#
_symmetry.space_group_name_H-M   'P 1'
#
loop_
_entity.id
_entity.type
_entity.pdbx_description
1 polymer ?
#
loop_
_entity_poly.entity_id
_entity_poly.type
_entity_poly.pdbx_seq_one_letter_code
_entity_poly.pdbx_strand_id
1 'polypeptide(L)' 'MNVNILKLSTVVVITFLLSACLRVEVATPDKPININMNVKIEHEIQIKADRQVEELLKENSDLFGEVSEK' A
#
# COMPACT_ATOMS: atom_id res chain seq x y z
N MET A 1 27.11 -31.36 -49.51
CA MET A 1 27.07 -30.66 -48.22
C MET A 1 28.08 -31.32 -47.29
N ASN A 2 29.14 -30.61 -46.90
CA ASN A 2 30.28 -31.22 -46.21
C ASN A 2 29.94 -31.51 -44.74
N VAL A 3 30.11 -32.76 -44.31
CA VAL A 3 29.76 -33.23 -42.95
C VAL A 3 30.47 -32.45 -41.84
N ASN A 4 31.63 -31.85 -42.14
CA ASN A 4 32.37 -31.02 -41.19
C ASN A 4 31.71 -29.65 -40.96
N ILE A 5 31.05 -29.09 -41.97
CA ILE A 5 30.27 -27.84 -41.87
C ILE A 5 28.99 -28.06 -41.05
N LEU A 6 28.37 -29.23 -41.18
CA LEU A 6 27.19 -29.60 -40.36
C LEU A 6 27.57 -29.73 -38.88
N LYS A 7 28.70 -30.39 -38.58
CA LYS A 7 29.22 -30.51 -37.20
C LYS A 7 29.56 -29.16 -36.57
N LEU A 8 30.19 -28.27 -37.34
CA LEU A 8 30.56 -26.93 -36.87
C LEU A 8 29.32 -26.09 -36.51
N SER A 9 28.28 -26.15 -37.34
CA SER A 9 27.01 -25.45 -37.08
C SER A 9 26.34 -25.93 -35.79
N THR A 10 26.31 -27.24 -35.53
CA THR A 10 25.71 -27.81 -34.32
C THR A 10 26.43 -27.35 -33.03
N VAL A 11 27.76 -27.24 -33.05
CA VAL A 11 28.54 -26.78 -31.90
C VAL A 11 28.29 -25.30 -31.58
N VAL A 12 28.15 -24.47 -32.60
CA VAL A 12 27.90 -23.03 -32.44
C VAL A 12 26.52 -22.77 -31.80
N VAL A 13 25.49 -23.51 -32.24
CA VAL A 13 24.13 -23.40 -31.69
C VAL A 13 24.08 -23.79 -30.21
N ILE A 14 24.76 -24.88 -29.83
CA ILE A 14 24.81 -25.36 -28.44
C ILE A 14 25.50 -24.33 -27.52
N THR A 15 26.56 -23.68 -28.00
CA THR A 15 27.31 -22.69 -27.22
C THR A 15 26.46 -21.44 -26.94
N PHE A 16 25.66 -21.00 -27.92
CA PHE A 16 24.74 -19.87 -27.74
C PHE A 16 23.64 -20.16 -26.73
N LEU A 17 23.06 -21.36 -26.75
CA LEU A 17 22.01 -21.77 -25.81
C LEU A 17 22.47 -21.76 -24.34
N LEU A 18 23.75 -22.04 -24.08
CA LEU A 18 24.32 -22.05 -22.74
C LEU A 18 24.61 -20.65 -22.18
N SER A 19 24.72 -19.63 -23.03
CA SER A 19 24.96 -18.24 -22.61
C SER A 19 23.73 -17.48 -22.12
N ALA A 20 22.53 -18.05 -22.25
CA ALA A 20 21.27 -17.36 -21.97
C ALA A 20 20.87 -17.33 -20.47
N CYS A 21 21.73 -17.79 -19.56
CA CYS A 21 21.42 -17.77 -18.12
C CYS A 21 21.73 -16.37 -17.53
N LEU A 22 20.71 -15.51 -17.47
CA LEU A 22 20.80 -14.20 -16.81
C LEU A 22 20.37 -14.33 -15.34
N ARG A 23 21.26 -14.01 -14.40
CA ARG A 23 20.96 -13.99 -12.97
C ARG A 23 20.23 -12.69 -12.65
N VAL A 24 18.94 -12.78 -12.33
CA VAL A 24 18.14 -11.64 -11.87
C VAL A 24 18.17 -11.64 -10.35
N GLU A 25 18.85 -10.66 -9.78
CA GLU A 25 18.89 -10.45 -8.33
C GLU A 25 17.90 -9.34 -7.97
N VAL A 26 16.91 -9.68 -7.15
CA VAL A 26 15.97 -8.71 -6.57
C VAL A 26 16.57 -8.27 -5.24
N ALA A 27 17.30 -7.16 -5.24
CA ALA A 27 17.78 -6.55 -4.02
C ALA A 27 16.59 -5.90 -3.29
N THR A 28 16.19 -6.49 -2.15
CA THR A 28 15.28 -5.82 -1.22
C THR A 28 16.09 -4.78 -0.44
N PRO A 29 15.60 -3.55 -0.25
CA PRO A 29 16.32 -2.54 0.52
C PRO A 29 16.68 -3.06 1.92
N ASP A 30 17.96 -3.04 2.29
CA ASP A 30 18.43 -3.52 3.61
C ASP A 30 17.88 -2.69 4.79
N LYS A 31 17.41 -1.47 4.49
CA LYS A 31 16.92 -0.53 5.48
C LYS A 31 15.41 -0.33 5.30
N PRO A 32 14.64 -0.35 6.39
CA PRO A 32 13.22 -0.04 6.33
C PRO A 32 13.00 1.40 5.85
N ILE A 33 11.92 1.61 5.10
CA ILE A 33 11.48 2.93 4.64
C ILE A 33 11.03 3.73 5.88
N ASN A 34 11.71 4.84 6.18
CA ASN A 34 11.35 5.71 7.29
C ASN A 34 10.42 6.84 6.80
N ILE A 35 9.12 6.71 7.06
CA ILE A 35 8.14 7.75 6.74
C ILE A 35 7.98 8.66 7.97
N ASN A 36 8.74 9.76 8.01
CA ASN A 36 8.58 10.78 9.03
C ASN A 36 7.53 11.80 8.58
N MET A 37 6.33 11.71 9.13
CA MET A 37 5.21 12.61 8.79
C MET A 37 4.74 13.36 10.02
N ASN A 38 4.70 14.69 9.93
CA ASN A 38 4.08 15.54 10.95
C ASN A 38 2.64 15.85 10.55
N VAL A 39 1.69 15.02 10.98
CA VAL A 39 0.26 15.23 10.73
C VAL A 39 -0.34 15.98 11.91
N LYS A 40 -0.86 17.19 11.67
CA LYS A 40 -1.73 17.88 12.62
C LYS A 40 -3.18 17.63 12.21
N ILE A 41 -3.91 16.86 13.01
CA ILE A 41 -5.31 16.56 12.76
C ILE A 41 -6.15 17.46 13.66
N GLU A 42 -6.79 18.46 13.08
CA GLU A 42 -7.75 19.33 13.76
C GLU A 42 -9.17 18.88 13.38
N HIS A 43 -9.86 18.25 14.33
CA HIS A 43 -11.28 17.92 14.20
C HIS A 43 -12.09 18.82 15.13
N GLU A 44 -12.76 19.82 14.58
CA GLU A 44 -13.79 20.57 15.29
C GLU A 44 -15.16 19.97 14.93
N ILE A 45 -15.75 19.21 15.86
CA ILE A 45 -17.13 18.73 15.72
C ILE A 45 -18.04 19.80 16.32
N GLN A 46 -18.57 20.70 15.49
CA GLN A 46 -19.67 21.57 15.89
C GLN A 46 -20.99 20.79 15.77
N ILE A 47 -21.46 20.23 16.89
CA ILE A 47 -22.79 19.62 16.97
C ILE A 47 -23.80 20.76 17.12
N LYS A 48 -24.36 21.24 16.00
CA LYS A 48 -25.68 21.89 16.02
C LYS A 48 -26.70 20.77 15.97
N ALA A 49 -27.25 20.43 17.14
CA ALA A 49 -28.25 19.38 17.24
C ALA A 49 -29.50 19.79 16.43
N ASP A 50 -29.96 18.89 15.58
CA ASP A 50 -31.27 19.03 14.95
C ASP A 50 -32.33 18.89 16.04
N ARG A 51 -33.50 19.54 15.93
CA ARG A 51 -34.49 19.58 17.04
C ARG A 51 -34.90 18.20 17.56
N GLN A 52 -34.90 17.20 16.69
CA GLN A 52 -35.20 15.80 17.05
C GLN A 52 -34.10 15.15 17.92
N VAL A 53 -32.85 15.58 17.76
CA VAL A 53 -31.71 15.10 18.55
C VAL A 53 -31.70 15.76 19.93
N GLU A 54 -32.08 17.04 20.04
CA GLU A 54 -32.28 17.71 21.34
C GLU A 54 -33.35 17.02 22.18
N GLU A 55 -34.44 16.59 21.54
CA GLU A 55 -35.53 15.86 22.21
C GLU A 55 -35.07 14.50 22.73
N LEU A 56 -34.36 13.71 21.92
CA LEU A 56 -33.78 12.43 22.33
C LEU A 56 -32.71 12.57 23.42
N LEU A 57 -31.91 13.64 23.37
CA LEU A 57 -30.91 13.95 24.40
C LEU A 57 -31.57 14.38 25.71
N LYS A 58 -32.71 15.08 25.64
CA LYS A 58 -33.49 15.51 26.80
C LYS A 58 -34.22 14.35 27.47
N GLU A 59 -34.80 13.44 26.70
CA GLU A 59 -35.44 12.21 27.19
C GLU A 59 -34.44 11.29 27.92
N ASN A 60 -33.17 11.29 27.50
CA ASN A 60 -32.10 10.50 28.10
C ASN A 60 -31.12 11.37 28.92
N SER A 61 -31.59 12.46 29.51
CA SER A 61 -30.77 13.42 30.28
C SER A 61 -30.05 12.81 31.49
N ASP A 62 -30.59 11.74 32.07
CA ASP A 62 -29.92 10.96 33.14
C ASP A 62 -28.62 10.27 32.67
N LEU A 63 -28.48 10.01 31.36
CA LEU A 63 -27.30 9.36 30.77
C LEU A 63 -26.28 10.37 30.21
N PHE A 64 -26.70 11.57 29.85
CA PHE A 64 -25.88 12.55 29.13
C PHE A 64 -25.70 13.91 29.84
N GLY A 65 -26.40 14.14 30.95
CA GLY A 65 -26.39 15.41 31.70
C GLY A 65 -27.37 16.45 31.16
N GLU A 66 -27.72 17.45 31.98
CA GLU A 66 -28.63 18.53 31.56
C GLU A 66 -28.00 19.40 30.46
N VAL A 67 -28.67 19.43 29.31
CA VAL A 67 -28.27 20.23 28.15
C VAL A 67 -28.72 21.68 28.38
N SER A 68 -27.78 22.58 28.66
CA SER A 68 -28.05 24.03 28.74
C SER A 68 -28.21 24.58 27.32
N GLU A 69 -29.47 24.75 26.91
CA GLU A 69 -29.84 25.54 25.73
C GLU A 69 -29.35 26.98 25.93
N LYS A 70 -28.55 27.49 25.01
CA LYS A 70 -28.04 28.86 25.02
C LYS A 70 -28.29 29.52 23.68
#